data_AF-A0A434DTC2-F1
#
_entry.id   AF-A0A434DTC2-F1
#
_cell.length_a   1.000
_cell.length_b   1.000
_cell.length_c   1.000
_cell.angle_alpha   90.00
_cell.angle_beta   90.00
_cell.angle_gamma   90.00
#
_symmetry.space_group_name_H-M   'P 1'
#
loop_
_entity.id
_entity.type
_entity.pdbx_description
1 polymer ?
#
loop_
_entity_poly.entity_id
_entity_poly.type
_entity_poly.pdbx_seq_one_letter_code
_entity_poly.pdbx_strand_id
1 'polypeptide(L)'
;IENRRPHDHRPRLSSTAETLAAVPSGVQDLWFARLYLLKSPIVMILALFWLTSGLAPFLTFEAAQSHLAFLPDRLAGIMVVATCLADIMLGLAVLFRPWARRALIGMLFLTFVYLLAATFTEPVLWLDPLGPLVKVVPSILLTLAALAILDER
;
A
#
# COMPACT_ATOMS: atom_id res chain seq x y z
N ILE A 1 29.06 71.11 3.62
CA ILE A 1 28.20 70.49 4.65
C ILE A 1 27.81 69.12 4.11
N GLU A 2 28.55 68.09 4.51
CA GLU A 2 28.45 66.71 4.01
C GLU A 2 27.20 66.04 4.61
N ASN A 3 26.19 65.77 3.80
CA ASN A 3 24.92 65.17 4.23
C ASN A 3 25.10 63.67 4.47
N ARG A 4 25.50 63.27 5.68
CA ARG A 4 25.51 61.86 6.11
C ARG A 4 24.06 61.37 6.26
N ARG A 5 23.57 60.62 5.26
CA ARG A 5 22.31 59.89 5.40
C ARG A 5 22.46 58.84 6.51
N PRO A 6 21.48 58.71 7.43
CA PRO A 6 21.53 57.66 8.44
C PRO A 6 21.41 56.29 7.75
N HIS A 7 22.40 55.43 7.97
CA HIS A 7 22.34 54.03 7.56
C HIS A 7 21.31 53.30 8.42
N ASP A 8 20.09 53.17 7.91
CA ASP A 8 19.03 52.36 8.52
C ASP A 8 19.47 50.89 8.55
N HIS A 9 19.93 50.42 9.71
CA HIS A 9 20.43 49.06 9.95
C HIS A 9 19.31 48.06 10.25
N ARG A 10 18.06 48.39 9.93
CA ARG A 10 16.95 47.44 10.10
C ARG A 10 17.11 46.32 9.08
N PRO A 11 17.18 45.04 9.51
CA PRO A 11 17.24 43.93 8.57
C PRO A 11 16.00 44.02 7.67
N ARG A 12 16.22 44.18 6.36
CA ARG A 12 15.13 44.11 5.37
C ARG A 12 14.52 42.72 5.48
N LEU A 13 13.27 42.64 5.91
CA LEU A 13 12.50 41.40 5.85
C LEU A 13 12.30 41.09 4.37
N SER A 14 12.90 40.00 3.90
CA SER A 14 12.70 39.51 2.54
C SER A 14 11.24 39.12 2.36
N SER A 15 10.70 39.38 1.18
CA SER A 15 9.37 38.89 0.83
C SER A 15 9.34 37.35 0.84
N THR A 16 8.14 36.76 0.98
CA THR A 16 7.97 35.30 0.86
C THR A 16 8.52 34.78 -0.47
N ALA A 17 8.35 35.56 -1.54
CA ALA A 17 8.87 35.24 -2.87
C ALA A 17 10.40 35.26 -2.92
N GLU A 18 11.06 36.28 -2.35
CA GLU A 18 12.53 36.33 -2.25
C GLU A 18 13.09 35.19 -1.40
N THR A 19 12.40 34.84 -0.33
CA THR A 19 12.80 33.76 0.57
C THR A 19 12.69 32.40 -0.11
N LEU A 20 11.60 32.13 -0.85
CA LEU A 20 11.47 30.91 -1.67
C LEU A 20 12.48 30.87 -2.83
N ALA A 21 12.76 32.01 -3.46
CA ALA A 21 13.72 32.07 -4.56
C ALA A 21 15.18 31.81 -4.08
N ALA A 22 15.49 32.15 -2.83
CA ALA A 22 16.80 31.88 -2.23
C ALA A 22 17.02 30.40 -1.88
N VAL A 23 15.94 29.63 -1.69
CA VAL A 23 15.99 28.19 -1.38
C VAL A 23 15.00 27.46 -2.31
N PRO A 24 15.33 27.30 -3.60
CA PRO A 24 14.46 26.61 -4.54
C PRO A 24 14.26 25.16 -4.10
N SER A 25 13.02 24.67 -4.19
CA SER A 25 12.69 23.31 -3.81
C SER A 25 13.40 22.30 -4.70
N GLY A 26 14.06 21.34 -4.06
CA GLY A 26 14.72 20.25 -4.75
C GLY A 26 13.74 19.19 -5.22
N VAL A 27 14.23 18.27 -6.06
CA VAL A 27 13.47 17.08 -6.49
C VAL A 27 13.00 16.29 -5.27
N GLN A 28 13.82 16.16 -4.22
CA GLN A 28 13.50 15.46 -2.98
C GLN A 28 12.30 16.05 -2.25
N ASP A 29 12.20 17.38 -2.13
CA ASP A 29 11.09 18.07 -1.46
C ASP A 29 9.76 17.80 -2.17
N LEU A 30 9.79 17.80 -3.51
CA LEU A 30 8.63 17.48 -4.33
C LEU A 30 8.20 16.01 -4.18
N TRP A 31 9.15 15.07 -4.16
CA TRP A 31 8.84 13.66 -3.93
C TRP A 31 8.25 13.43 -2.54
N PHE A 32 8.84 14.03 -1.51
CA PHE A 32 8.32 13.95 -0.14
C PHE A 32 6.89 14.51 -0.06
N ALA A 33 6.63 15.71 -0.59
CA ALA A 33 5.30 16.31 -0.56
C ALA A 33 4.24 15.44 -1.26
N ARG A 34 4.59 14.83 -2.40
CA ARG A 34 3.70 13.93 -3.15
C ARG A 34 3.43 12.63 -2.40
N LEU A 35 4.49 11.98 -1.89
CA LEU A 35 4.37 10.71 -1.16
C LEU A 35 3.66 10.89 0.18
N TYR A 36 3.88 12.00 0.87
CA TYR A 36 3.16 12.37 2.08
C TYR A 36 1.64 12.40 1.85
N LEU A 37 1.20 13.02 0.74
CA LEU A 37 -0.21 13.05 0.37
C LEU A 37 -0.74 11.67 -0.04
N LEU A 38 0.03 10.89 -0.81
CA LEU A 38 -0.35 9.55 -1.27
C LEU A 38 -0.37 8.49 -0.17
N LYS A 39 0.33 8.73 0.95
CA LYS A 39 0.48 7.78 2.03
C LYS A 39 -0.83 7.28 2.64
N SER A 40 -1.79 8.18 2.86
CA SER A 40 -3.11 7.78 3.40
C SER A 40 -3.94 7.00 2.37
N PRO A 41 -4.12 7.50 1.12
CA PRO A 41 -4.75 6.74 0.05
C PRO A 41 -4.17 5.35 -0.19
N ILE A 42 -2.84 5.20 -0.20
CA ILE A 42 -2.17 3.91 -0.39
C ILE A 42 -2.64 2.89 0.64
N VAL A 43 -2.61 3.26 1.92
CA VAL A 43 -3.01 2.32 2.99
C VAL A 43 -4.51 2.07 2.99
N MET A 44 -5.33 3.07 2.67
CA MET A 44 -6.79 2.88 2.57
C MET A 44 -7.17 1.92 1.45
N ILE A 45 -6.56 2.10 0.27
CA ILE A 45 -6.76 1.21 -0.89
C ILE A 45 -6.26 -0.19 -0.56
N LEU A 46 -5.11 -0.31 0.09
CA LEU A 46 -4.58 -1.61 0.47
C LEU A 46 -5.49 -2.31 1.47
N ALA A 47 -5.96 -1.62 2.51
CA ALA A 47 -6.92 -2.16 3.47
C ALA A 47 -8.20 -2.62 2.77
N LEU A 48 -8.77 -1.80 1.89
CA LEU A 48 -9.97 -2.15 1.13
C LEU A 48 -9.75 -3.37 0.25
N PHE A 49 -8.65 -3.41 -0.51
CA PHE A 49 -8.28 -4.55 -1.35
C PHE A 49 -8.25 -5.85 -0.53
N TRP A 50 -7.55 -5.83 0.61
CA TRP A 50 -7.41 -6.99 1.50
C TRP A 50 -8.75 -7.42 2.13
N LEU A 51 -9.56 -6.47 2.58
CA LEU A 51 -10.90 -6.76 3.10
C LEU A 51 -11.81 -7.37 2.03
N THR A 52 -11.78 -6.84 0.80
CA THR A 52 -12.56 -7.39 -0.30
C THR A 52 -12.07 -8.77 -0.73
N SER A 53 -10.75 -9.00 -0.71
CA SER A 53 -10.13 -10.30 -1.01
C SER A 53 -10.56 -11.38 -0.02
N GLY A 54 -10.70 -11.05 1.26
CA GLY A 54 -11.21 -12.00 2.25
C GLY A 54 -12.74 -12.15 2.23
N LEU A 55 -13.49 -11.08 1.97
CA LEU A 55 -14.95 -11.11 2.02
C LEU A 55 -15.57 -11.78 0.78
N ALA A 56 -15.03 -11.57 -0.42
CA ALA A 56 -15.58 -12.14 -1.64
C ALA A 56 -15.66 -13.68 -1.62
N PRO A 57 -14.55 -14.43 -1.41
CA PRO A 57 -14.59 -15.89 -1.29
C PRO A 57 -15.37 -16.37 -0.08
N PHE A 58 -15.48 -15.58 0.99
CA PHE A 58 -16.35 -15.91 2.12
C PHE A 58 -17.83 -15.90 1.72
N LEU A 59 -18.25 -14.96 0.87
CA LEU A 59 -19.62 -14.88 0.34
C LEU A 59 -19.88 -15.89 -0.78
N THR A 60 -18.85 -16.26 -1.54
CA THR A 60 -18.90 -17.27 -2.62
C THR A 60 -18.15 -18.54 -2.23
N PHE A 61 -18.43 -19.07 -1.04
CA PHE A 61 -17.65 -20.12 -0.40
C PHE A 61 -17.51 -21.39 -1.26
N GLU A 62 -18.61 -21.86 -1.84
CA GLU A 62 -18.61 -23.08 -2.69
C GLU A 62 -17.73 -22.91 -3.93
N ALA A 63 -17.79 -21.73 -4.57
CA ALA A 63 -16.93 -21.40 -5.70
C ALA A 63 -15.46 -21.34 -5.27
N ALA A 64 -15.16 -20.68 -4.14
CA ALA A 64 -13.81 -20.60 -3.60
C ALA A 64 -13.23 -21.98 -3.23
N GLN A 65 -14.05 -22.86 -2.68
CA GLN A 65 -13.67 -24.23 -2.33
C GLN A 65 -13.39 -25.08 -3.58
N SER A 66 -14.07 -24.83 -4.70
CA SER A 66 -13.87 -25.59 -5.94
C SER A 66 -12.46 -25.44 -6.52
N HIS A 67 -11.80 -24.29 -6.31
CA HIS A 67 -10.40 -24.06 -6.67
C HIS A 67 -9.42 -24.95 -5.89
N LEU A 68 -9.87 -25.54 -4.78
CA LEU A 68 -9.11 -26.45 -3.93
C LEU A 68 -9.58 -27.90 -4.03
N ALA A 69 -10.25 -28.28 -5.13
CA ALA A 69 -10.79 -29.64 -5.33
C ALA A 69 -9.71 -30.76 -5.35
N PHE A 70 -8.43 -30.41 -5.41
CA PHE A 70 -7.32 -31.35 -5.22
C PHE A 70 -7.09 -31.75 -3.75
N LEU A 71 -7.76 -31.09 -2.80
CA LEU A 71 -7.75 -31.41 -1.37
C LEU A 71 -9.07 -32.09 -0.97
N PRO A 72 -9.09 -32.85 0.14
CA PRO A 72 -10.34 -33.32 0.74
C PRO A 72 -11.25 -32.15 1.13
N ASP A 73 -12.56 -32.28 0.93
CA ASP A 73 -13.55 -31.20 1.14
C ASP A 73 -13.38 -30.46 2.46
N ARG A 74 -13.21 -31.20 3.56
CA ARG A 74 -13.02 -30.63 4.89
C ARG A 74 -11.78 -29.73 4.96
N LEU A 75 -10.68 -30.15 4.35
CA LEU A 75 -9.44 -29.40 4.34
C LEU A 75 -9.54 -28.18 3.41
N ALA A 76 -10.14 -28.34 2.23
CA ALA A 76 -10.43 -27.24 1.31
C ALA A 76 -11.26 -26.14 2.00
N GLY A 77 -12.32 -26.53 2.72
CA GLY A 77 -13.15 -25.59 3.45
C GLY A 77 -12.41 -24.87 4.58
N ILE A 78 -11.60 -25.58 5.37
CA ILE A 78 -10.76 -24.97 6.41
C ILE A 78 -9.77 -23.96 5.80
N MET A 79 -9.14 -24.33 4.67
CA MET A 79 -8.19 -23.46 3.98
C MET A 79 -8.87 -22.18 3.48
N VAL A 80 -10.05 -22.26 2.87
CA VAL A 80 -10.82 -21.07 2.43
C VAL A 80 -11.15 -20.17 3.62
N VAL A 81 -11.69 -20.73 4.72
CA VAL A 81 -12.00 -19.91 5.90
C VAL A 81 -10.74 -19.27 6.47
N ALA A 82 -9.64 -20.02 6.57
CA ALA A 82 -8.38 -19.53 7.11
C ALA A 82 -7.79 -18.38 6.27
N THR A 83 -7.80 -18.51 4.94
CA THR A 83 -7.32 -17.44 4.05
C THR A 83 -8.23 -16.22 4.08
N CYS A 84 -9.55 -16.40 4.08
CA CYS A 84 -10.50 -15.28 4.21
C CYS A 84 -10.27 -14.48 5.50
N LEU A 85 -10.12 -15.19 6.63
CA LEU A 85 -9.86 -14.56 7.92
C LEU A 85 -8.49 -13.87 7.95
N ALA A 86 -7.45 -14.51 7.40
CA ALA A 86 -6.13 -13.90 7.31
C ALA A 86 -6.17 -12.59 6.51
N ASP A 87 -6.86 -12.57 5.37
CA ASP A 87 -7.01 -11.40 4.53
C ASP A 87 -7.71 -10.25 5.26
N ILE A 88 -8.84 -10.55 5.93
CA ILE A 88 -9.58 -9.56 6.72
C ILE A 88 -8.73 -9.02 7.87
N MET A 89 -8.06 -9.89 8.62
CA MET A 89 -7.23 -9.49 9.76
C MET A 89 -6.06 -8.62 9.31
N LEU A 90 -5.40 -8.95 8.21
CA LEU A 90 -4.32 -8.13 7.64
C LEU A 90 -4.84 -6.78 7.15
N GLY A 91 -5.97 -6.76 6.44
CA GLY A 91 -6.63 -5.54 5.96
C GLY A 91 -7.04 -4.60 7.09
N LEU A 92 -7.51 -5.12 8.23
CA LEU A 92 -7.78 -4.32 9.42
C LEU A 92 -6.48 -3.89 10.11
N ALA A 93 -5.52 -4.81 10.28
CA ALA A 93 -4.27 -4.56 10.99
C ALA A 93 -3.43 -3.44 10.35
N VAL A 94 -3.45 -3.30 9.01
CA VAL A 94 -2.69 -2.23 8.33
C VAL A 94 -3.19 -0.82 8.64
N LEU A 95 -4.46 -0.69 9.06
CA LEU A 95 -5.03 0.59 9.50
C LEU A 95 -4.53 1.00 10.89
N PHE A 96 -4.12 0.02 11.71
CA PHE A 96 -3.61 0.27 13.05
C PHE A 96 -2.09 0.46 13.02
N ARG A 97 -1.65 1.69 13.28
CA ARG A 97 -0.24 2.13 13.25
C ARG A 97 0.78 1.15 13.87
N PRO A 98 0.60 0.62 15.11
CA PRO A 98 1.60 -0.28 15.70
C PRO A 98 1.70 -1.65 14.98
N TRP A 99 0.66 -2.04 14.24
CA TRP A 99 0.59 -3.31 13.51
C TRP A 99 0.92 -3.15 12.03
N ALA A 100 0.88 -1.93 11.50
CA ALA A 100 1.00 -1.67 10.06
C ALA A 100 2.22 -2.32 9.40
N ARG A 101 3.42 -2.21 10.00
CA ARG A 101 4.63 -2.84 9.45
C ARG A 101 4.49 -4.37 9.39
N ARG A 102 3.99 -4.99 10.46
CA ARG A 102 3.80 -6.45 10.53
C ARG A 102 2.72 -6.91 9.56
N ALA A 103 1.64 -6.13 9.44
CA ALA A 103 0.58 -6.38 8.49
C ALA A 103 1.12 -6.36 7.06
N LEU A 104 1.85 -5.31 6.65
CA LEU A 104 2.43 -5.21 5.30
C LEU A 104 3.40 -6.36 4.97
N ILE A 105 4.20 -6.80 5.93
CA ILE A 105 5.08 -7.98 5.75
C ILE A 105 4.25 -9.26 5.61
N GLY A 106 3.22 -9.44 6.45
CA GLY A 106 2.29 -10.57 6.35
C GLY A 106 1.53 -10.56 5.02
N MET A 107 1.14 -9.38 4.55
CA MET A 107 0.50 -9.18 3.26
C MET A 107 1.39 -9.66 2.11
N LEU A 108 2.66 -9.25 2.08
CA LEU A 108 3.62 -9.74 1.09
C LEU A 108 3.79 -11.26 1.16
N PHE A 109 4.01 -11.80 2.36
CA PHE A 109 4.20 -13.23 2.53
C PHE A 109 3.02 -14.04 2.01
N LEU A 110 1.80 -13.71 2.44
CA LEU A 110 0.60 -14.44 2.01
C LEU A 110 0.34 -14.25 0.51
N THR A 111 0.61 -13.06 -0.02
CA THR A 111 0.51 -12.80 -1.47
C THR A 111 1.46 -13.67 -2.28
N PHE A 112 2.72 -13.85 -1.84
CA PHE A 112 3.67 -14.74 -2.52
C PHE A 112 3.24 -16.20 -2.46
N VAL A 113 2.76 -16.66 -1.30
CA VAL A 113 2.22 -18.03 -1.13
C VAL A 113 1.04 -18.26 -2.07
N TYR A 114 0.08 -17.33 -2.10
CA TYR A 114 -1.07 -17.38 -3.00
C TYR A 114 -0.64 -17.39 -4.48
N LEU A 115 0.23 -16.46 -4.88
CA LEU A 115 0.67 -16.34 -6.27
C LEU A 115 1.41 -17.59 -6.75
N LEU A 116 2.28 -18.17 -5.92
CA LEU A 116 2.96 -19.42 -6.22
C LEU A 116 1.95 -20.57 -6.33
N ALA A 117 1.08 -20.73 -5.33
CA ALA A 117 0.07 -21.78 -5.32
C ALA A 117 -0.81 -21.70 -6.58
N ALA A 118 -1.41 -20.54 -6.85
CA ALA A 118 -2.28 -20.34 -8.00
C ALA A 118 -1.55 -20.49 -9.34
N THR A 119 -0.27 -20.12 -9.43
CA THR A 119 0.52 -20.32 -10.66
C THR A 119 0.74 -21.81 -10.95
N PHE A 120 0.91 -22.65 -9.93
CA PHE A 120 1.10 -24.09 -10.11
C PHE A 120 -0.21 -24.87 -10.24
N THR A 121 -1.26 -24.49 -9.51
CA THR A 121 -2.55 -25.20 -9.54
C THR A 121 -3.44 -24.74 -10.69
N GLU A 122 -3.43 -23.44 -11.01
CA GLU A 122 -4.29 -22.82 -12.02
C GLU A 122 -3.52 -21.85 -12.93
N PRO A 123 -2.51 -22.34 -13.69
CA PRO A 123 -1.67 -21.48 -14.54
C PRO A 123 -2.47 -20.70 -15.59
N VAL A 124 -3.65 -21.19 -15.99
CA VAL A 124 -4.53 -20.54 -16.96
C VAL A 124 -5.04 -19.17 -16.47
N LEU A 125 -5.07 -18.91 -15.16
CA LEU A 125 -5.49 -17.63 -14.58
C LEU A 125 -4.56 -16.46 -14.93
N TRP A 126 -3.35 -16.73 -15.44
CA TRP A 126 -2.49 -15.70 -16.02
C TRP A 126 -3.04 -15.12 -17.33
N LEU A 127 -3.80 -15.92 -18.08
CA LEU A 127 -4.39 -15.56 -19.37
C LEU A 127 -5.86 -15.14 -19.24
N ASP A 128 -6.43 -15.23 -18.05
CA ASP A 128 -7.80 -14.82 -17.79
C ASP A 128 -7.99 -13.32 -18.11
N PRO A 129 -9.07 -12.92 -18.81
CA PRO A 129 -9.27 -11.55 -19.26
C PRO A 129 -9.45 -10.54 -18.11
N LEU A 130 -9.92 -10.99 -16.94
CA LEU A 130 -10.01 -10.16 -15.75
C LEU A 130 -8.66 -10.05 -15.04
N GLY A 131 -7.67 -10.84 -15.44
CA GLY A 131 -6.28 -10.79 -15.00
C GLY A 131 -6.10 -10.91 -13.48
N PRO A 132 -6.73 -11.88 -12.80
CA PRO A 132 -6.64 -12.02 -11.34
C PRO A 132 -5.19 -12.14 -10.86
N LEU A 133 -4.35 -12.96 -11.52
CA LEU A 133 -2.93 -13.09 -11.14
C LEU A 133 -2.09 -11.87 -11.57
N VAL A 134 -2.39 -11.29 -12.73
CA VAL A 134 -1.67 -10.09 -13.22
C VAL A 134 -1.87 -8.92 -12.26
N LYS A 135 -3.06 -8.78 -11.66
CA LYS A 135 -3.37 -7.74 -10.66
C LYS A 135 -2.65 -7.92 -9.31
N VAL A 136 -2.11 -9.11 -9.03
CA VAL A 136 -1.29 -9.36 -7.83
C VAL A 136 0.06 -8.64 -7.90
N VAL A 137 0.66 -8.56 -9.09
CA VAL A 137 1.97 -7.91 -9.27
C VAL A 137 1.97 -6.43 -8.84
N PRO A 138 1.03 -5.57 -9.30
CA PRO A 138 0.96 -4.20 -8.82
C PRO A 138 0.54 -4.09 -7.35
N SER A 139 -0.20 -5.05 -6.78
CA SER A 139 -0.52 -5.03 -5.34
C SER A 139 0.73 -5.31 -4.48
N ILE A 140 1.64 -6.17 -4.94
CA ILE A 140 2.97 -6.37 -4.32
C ILE A 140 3.75 -5.06 -4.32
N LEU A 141 3.83 -4.37 -5.46
CA LEU A 141 4.52 -3.08 -5.55
C LEU A 141 3.87 -2.01 -4.66
N LEU A 142 2.55 -1.95 -4.59
CA LEU A 142 1.83 -1.04 -3.70
C LEU A 142 2.15 -1.34 -2.22
N THR A 143 2.22 -2.61 -1.85
CA THR A 143 2.57 -3.05 -0.48
C THR A 143 4.02 -2.68 -0.15
N LEU A 144 4.95 -2.84 -1.09
CA LEU A 144 6.34 -2.41 -0.94
C LEU A 144 6.47 -0.88 -0.84
N ALA A 145 5.73 -0.14 -1.66
CA ALA A 145 5.67 1.32 -1.60
C ALA A 145 5.13 1.78 -0.24
N ALA A 146 4.07 1.13 0.27
CA ALA A 146 3.52 1.40 1.59
C ALA A 146 4.55 1.14 2.71
N LEU A 147 5.33 0.06 2.60
CA LEU A 147 6.44 -0.27 3.51
C LEU A 147 7.54 0.80 3.48
N ALA A 148 7.92 1.25 2.28
CA ALA A 148 8.98 2.24 2.08
C ALA A 148 8.63 3.61 2.68
N ILE A 149 7.37 4.01 2.62
CA ILE A 149 6.91 5.30 3.16
C ILE A 149 6.41 5.20 4.60
N LEU A 150 6.40 4.02 5.23
CA LEU A 150 5.73 3.80 6.50
C LEU A 150 6.32 4.64 7.64
N ASP A 151 7.64 4.77 7.72
CA ASP A 151 8.38 5.37 8.85
C ASP A 151 8.07 6.85 9.12
N GLU A 152 7.52 7.56 8.14
CA GLU A 152 7.12 8.98 8.29
C GLU A 152 5.71 9.16 8.90
N ARG A 153 5.13 8.09 9.47
CA ARG A 153 3.81 8.16 10.09
C ARG A 153 4.12 8.39 11.53
#